data_AF-A0A9N8HN97-F1
#
_entry.id   AF-A0A9N8HN97-F1
#
_cell.length_a   1.000
_cell.length_b   1.000
_cell.length_c   1.000
_cell.angle_alpha   90.00
_cell.angle_beta   90.00
_cell.angle_gamma   90.00
#
_symmetry.space_group_name_H-M   'P 1'
#
loop_
_entity.id
_entity.type
_entity.pdbx_description
1 polymer ?
#
loop_
_entity_poly.entity_id
_entity_poly.type
_entity_poly.pdbx_seq_one_letter_code
_entity_poly.pdbx_strand_id
1 'polypeptide(L)'
;MMIMLLRTTLVATLALGSQAFTSYHHHGVTLTHLGASASSSVSIEAVGQDLNTALEGCQDEVAKTVNVAVGSSPTTGRLGLIATKNIKKGEVCLAMPLDDRYMLTADVARDVVFMGVLPEKFEGWTGDAGLIALLILNELARTAEQGIQLPARGDEVQALMKAWVSALPSPEEMKQSHPLLWSEEDQEILQLSSTNKIYRVLDDIEEDVAWLSERVFTDEKLPETVVINGEERPCFSQDGFRWAVALAQSRAVFVDSALRLLPLMDMCNHDDEGEEITRGMMGPFKMTKGAQIIAAQSYTAGDEIFCSYGPKSAADYLLEHGFCPPQCWKTAVSELTFDVDQDDRFYDDKLDILEFETYDQAPMDPAQSFDVISSPGRDGEPDPAMIQFVRLCKLGATDAFLLESIFRKEVWGFMSMPVSEGNELKVVNAVSEACQQAIDDLKQCPEGGPEVCTRLRESETKALSRTLAYLQREKEALDLKEYYQERRLKDLGLDSEWAPEDDMSADLGYGQTRTPGGADYDW
;
A
#
# COMPACT_ATOMS: atom_id res chain seq x y z
N MET A 1 -4.82 4.92 31.70
CA MET A 1 -5.76 4.93 32.84
C MET A 1 -6.42 3.55 32.89
N MET A 2 -6.23 2.85 34.00
CA MET A 2 -6.55 1.46 34.39
C MET A 2 -7.89 0.84 33.94
N ILE A 3 -7.86 -0.32 33.24
CA ILE A 3 -8.95 -1.33 33.16
C ILE A 3 -8.28 -2.73 33.11
N MET A 4 -8.03 -3.39 34.26
CA MET A 4 -8.84 -4.42 34.93
C MET A 4 -9.09 -5.73 34.14
N LEU A 5 -8.28 -6.75 34.51
CA LEU A 5 -8.52 -8.18 34.31
C LEU A 5 -9.85 -8.64 34.93
N LEU A 6 -10.58 -9.50 34.21
CA LEU A 6 -11.56 -10.40 34.80
C LEU A 6 -11.45 -11.80 34.18
N ARG A 7 -10.96 -12.73 35.01
CA ARG A 7 -10.93 -14.17 34.78
C ARG A 7 -12.35 -14.73 34.82
N THR A 8 -12.71 -15.57 33.86
CA THR A 8 -13.84 -16.50 34.02
C THR A 8 -13.41 -17.92 33.65
N THR A 9 -13.54 -18.80 34.64
CA THR A 9 -13.29 -20.24 34.59
C THR A 9 -14.44 -20.94 33.86
N LEU A 10 -14.15 -21.73 32.82
CA LEU A 10 -15.10 -22.75 32.35
C LEU A 10 -14.42 -24.11 32.24
N VAL A 11 -15.00 -25.08 32.94
CA VAL A 11 -14.65 -26.50 32.94
C VAL A 11 -15.56 -27.21 31.94
N ALA A 12 -15.00 -27.92 30.97
CA ALA A 12 -15.73 -28.91 30.18
C ALA A 12 -14.81 -30.03 29.64
N THR A 13 -14.79 -31.12 30.41
CA THR A 13 -14.81 -32.54 30.05
C THR A 13 -14.27 -33.03 28.69
N LEU A 14 -13.25 -33.89 28.81
CA LEU A 14 -12.72 -34.86 27.84
C LEU A 14 -13.76 -35.70 27.10
N ALA A 15 -13.56 -35.88 25.78
CA ALA A 15 -13.95 -37.08 25.05
C ALA A 15 -12.85 -37.48 24.05
N LEU A 16 -12.33 -38.68 24.25
CA LEU A 16 -11.32 -39.37 23.43
C LEU A 16 -11.94 -39.95 22.16
N GLY A 17 -11.20 -39.88 21.04
CA GLY A 17 -11.50 -40.65 19.83
C GLY A 17 -10.36 -40.61 18.83
N SER A 18 -9.49 -41.62 18.87
CA SER A 18 -8.41 -41.84 17.89
C SER A 18 -8.92 -42.48 16.59
N GLN A 19 -8.39 -42.12 15.42
CA GLN A 19 -7.52 -42.98 14.57
C GLN A 19 -7.32 -42.43 13.13
N ALA A 20 -6.03 -42.23 12.80
CA ALA A 20 -5.26 -42.74 11.66
C ALA A 20 -5.65 -42.47 10.16
N PHE A 21 -4.75 -41.70 9.51
CA PHE A 21 -3.96 -41.96 8.28
C PHE A 21 -4.58 -42.13 6.86
N THR A 22 -3.92 -41.43 5.91
CA THR A 22 -3.84 -41.55 4.42
C THR A 22 -5.09 -41.15 3.61
N SER A 23 -5.03 -40.40 2.50
CA SER A 23 -4.01 -40.25 1.43
C SER A 23 -4.17 -38.91 0.68
N TYR A 24 -3.09 -38.46 0.04
CA TYR A 24 -3.02 -37.33 -0.88
C TYR A 24 -3.77 -37.61 -2.19
N HIS A 25 -4.61 -36.67 -2.66
CA HIS A 25 -4.85 -36.43 -4.09
C HIS A 25 -5.44 -35.03 -4.35
N HIS A 26 -4.82 -34.30 -5.29
CA HIS A 26 -5.26 -33.06 -5.94
C HIS A 26 -6.78 -32.93 -6.09
N HIS A 27 -7.40 -31.86 -5.57
CA HIS A 27 -8.68 -31.34 -6.04
C HIS A 27 -8.65 -29.81 -6.09
N GLY A 28 -9.07 -29.25 -7.23
CA GLY A 28 -9.27 -27.83 -7.43
C GLY A 28 -10.39 -27.31 -6.53
N VAL A 29 -10.21 -26.08 -6.06
CA VAL A 29 -11.17 -25.38 -5.21
C VAL A 29 -12.45 -25.18 -6.01
N THR A 30 -13.51 -25.87 -5.58
CA THR A 30 -14.87 -25.66 -6.05
C THR A 30 -15.58 -24.90 -4.94
N LEU A 31 -15.95 -23.65 -5.17
CA LEU A 31 -16.75 -22.84 -4.25
C LEU A 31 -18.12 -23.51 -4.08
N THR A 32 -18.39 -24.01 -2.89
CA THR A 32 -19.68 -24.61 -2.53
C THR A 32 -20.71 -23.52 -2.27
N HIS A 33 -21.71 -23.48 -3.16
CA HIS A 33 -22.97 -22.74 -3.03
C HIS A 33 -23.66 -23.00 -1.67
N LEU A 34 -24.07 -21.93 -0.98
CA LEU A 34 -25.03 -22.02 0.12
C LEU A 34 -26.10 -20.91 0.04
N GLY A 35 -27.36 -21.37 -0.02
CA GLY A 35 -28.49 -20.77 0.70
C GLY A 35 -29.09 -19.47 0.18
N ALA A 36 -30.00 -19.57 -0.80
CA ALA A 36 -30.91 -18.48 -1.13
C ALA A 36 -31.85 -18.16 0.05
N SER A 37 -31.58 -17.05 0.74
CA SER A 37 -32.56 -16.34 1.57
C SER A 37 -33.39 -15.44 0.66
N ALA A 38 -34.72 -15.62 0.69
CA ALA A 38 -35.67 -14.84 -0.10
C ALA A 38 -35.83 -13.44 0.49
N SER A 39 -34.89 -12.55 0.14
CA SER A 39 -35.12 -11.11 -0.01
C SER A 39 -35.02 -10.79 -1.50
N SER A 40 -35.67 -9.73 -1.99
CA SER A 40 -35.71 -9.38 -3.41
C SER A 40 -34.34 -8.91 -3.92
N SER A 41 -33.36 -9.81 -4.03
CA SER A 41 -32.06 -9.50 -4.60
C SER A 41 -32.21 -9.27 -6.10
N VAL A 42 -31.87 -8.06 -6.54
CA VAL A 42 -31.71 -7.75 -7.97
C VAL A 42 -30.59 -8.66 -8.50
N SER A 43 -30.83 -9.35 -9.62
CA SER A 43 -29.80 -10.25 -10.18
C SER A 43 -28.60 -9.42 -10.67
N ILE A 44 -27.39 -9.95 -10.50
CA ILE A 44 -26.15 -9.27 -10.85
C ILE A 44 -26.11 -8.92 -12.36
N GLU A 45 -26.73 -9.76 -13.19
CA GLU A 45 -26.91 -9.52 -14.62
C GLU A 45 -27.80 -8.30 -14.90
N ALA A 46 -28.87 -8.11 -14.12
CA ALA A 46 -29.74 -6.94 -14.26
C ALA A 46 -28.99 -5.66 -13.88
N VAL A 47 -28.22 -5.68 -12.80
CA VAL A 47 -27.37 -4.54 -12.39
C VAL A 47 -26.34 -4.18 -13.47
N GLY A 48 -25.66 -5.19 -14.04
CA GLY A 48 -24.72 -4.97 -15.14
C GLY A 48 -25.41 -4.42 -16.40
N GLN A 49 -26.60 -4.92 -16.73
CA GLN A 49 -27.39 -4.44 -17.87
C GLN A 49 -27.85 -2.99 -17.69
N ASP A 50 -28.27 -2.60 -16.48
CA ASP A 50 -28.65 -1.22 -16.16
C ASP A 50 -27.46 -0.27 -16.35
N LEU A 51 -26.28 -0.67 -15.89
CA LEU A 51 -25.04 0.11 -16.06
C LEU A 51 -24.65 0.24 -17.54
N ASN A 52 -24.73 -0.84 -18.33
CA ASN A 52 -24.49 -0.78 -19.77
C ASN A 52 -25.49 0.16 -20.47
N THR A 53 -26.78 0.09 -20.09
CA THR A 53 -27.83 0.94 -20.67
C THR A 53 -27.58 2.42 -20.37
N ALA A 54 -27.15 2.74 -19.15
CA ALA A 54 -26.80 4.11 -18.78
C ALA A 54 -25.53 4.60 -19.51
N LEU A 55 -24.54 3.73 -19.71
CA LEU A 55 -23.35 4.02 -20.50
C LEU A 55 -23.68 4.32 -21.97
N GLU A 56 -24.55 3.53 -22.60
CA GLU A 56 -24.99 3.77 -23.98
C GLU A 56 -25.57 5.18 -24.17
N GLY A 57 -26.26 5.70 -23.16
CA GLY A 57 -26.84 7.05 -23.17
C GLY A 57 -25.80 8.17 -23.21
N CYS A 58 -24.64 7.99 -22.57
CA CYS A 58 -23.63 9.06 -22.41
C CYS A 58 -22.24 8.70 -22.95
N GLN A 59 -22.10 7.62 -23.73
CA GLN A 59 -20.82 7.04 -24.11
C GLN A 59 -19.85 8.07 -24.73
N ASP A 60 -20.35 8.92 -25.63
CA ASP A 60 -19.54 9.92 -26.34
C ASP A 60 -18.91 10.97 -25.39
N GLU A 61 -19.55 11.18 -24.22
CA GLU A 61 -19.08 12.09 -23.17
C GLU A 61 -18.05 11.43 -22.26
N VAL A 62 -18.28 10.18 -21.84
CA VAL A 62 -17.53 9.52 -20.75
C VAL A 62 -16.45 8.54 -21.23
N ALA A 63 -16.49 8.13 -22.50
CA ALA A 63 -15.53 7.18 -23.05
C ALA A 63 -15.16 7.49 -24.51
N LYS A 64 -13.90 7.26 -24.87
CA LYS A 64 -13.43 7.40 -26.27
C LYS A 64 -13.25 6.06 -26.98
N THR A 65 -13.06 4.99 -26.22
CA THR A 65 -12.99 3.62 -26.71
C THR A 65 -13.74 2.74 -25.74
N VAL A 66 -14.70 1.95 -26.22
CA VAL A 66 -15.44 0.97 -25.43
C VAL A 66 -15.55 -0.31 -26.25
N ASN A 67 -14.67 -1.27 -25.99
CA ASN A 67 -14.68 -2.61 -26.60
C ASN A 67 -15.14 -3.68 -25.60
N VAL A 68 -15.75 -3.25 -24.50
CA VAL A 68 -16.16 -4.07 -23.36
C VAL A 68 -17.56 -3.67 -22.91
N ALA A 69 -18.23 -4.58 -22.21
CA ALA A 69 -19.48 -4.34 -21.51
C ALA A 69 -19.35 -4.88 -20.08
N VAL A 70 -20.10 -4.30 -19.15
CA VAL A 70 -20.17 -4.83 -17.78
C VAL A 70 -21.01 -6.10 -17.80
N GLY A 71 -20.49 -7.19 -17.26
CA GLY A 71 -21.18 -8.47 -17.21
C GLY A 71 -20.84 -9.27 -15.97
N SER A 72 -21.49 -10.42 -15.81
CA SER A 72 -21.19 -11.36 -14.73
C SER A 72 -19.79 -11.96 -14.94
N SER A 73 -18.92 -11.78 -13.94
CA SER A 73 -17.56 -12.32 -13.90
C SER A 73 -17.59 -13.76 -13.43
N PRO A 74 -17.16 -14.74 -14.25
CA PRO A 74 -17.01 -16.13 -13.82
C PRO A 74 -15.94 -16.28 -12.73
N THR A 75 -14.98 -15.36 -12.69
CA THR A 75 -13.82 -15.39 -11.78
C THR A 75 -14.20 -14.94 -10.38
N THR A 76 -14.93 -13.83 -10.26
CA THR A 76 -15.26 -13.23 -8.96
C THR A 76 -16.67 -13.57 -8.49
N GLY A 77 -17.53 -14.09 -9.37
CA GLY A 77 -18.95 -14.31 -9.08
C GLY A 77 -19.75 -13.02 -8.99
N ARG A 78 -19.18 -11.87 -9.39
CA ARG A 78 -19.80 -10.54 -9.35
C ARG A 78 -19.72 -9.88 -10.72
N LEU A 79 -19.38 -8.59 -10.81
CA LEU A 79 -19.25 -7.86 -12.07
C LEU A 79 -17.81 -7.90 -12.58
N GLY A 80 -17.67 -7.87 -13.90
CA GLY A 80 -16.40 -7.77 -14.62
C GLY A 80 -16.59 -7.08 -15.97
N LEU A 81 -15.49 -6.74 -16.63
CA LEU A 81 -15.52 -6.22 -17.99
C LEU A 81 -15.39 -7.37 -19.00
N ILE A 82 -16.39 -7.51 -19.86
CA ILE A 82 -16.49 -8.59 -20.86
C ILE A 82 -16.26 -8.02 -22.25
N ALA A 83 -15.36 -8.61 -23.03
CA ALA A 83 -15.06 -8.19 -24.38
C ALA A 83 -16.29 -8.30 -25.30
N THR A 84 -16.67 -7.21 -25.96
CA THR A 84 -17.83 -7.20 -26.89
C THR A 84 -17.47 -7.65 -28.30
N LYS A 85 -16.16 -7.74 -28.58
CA LYS A 85 -15.57 -8.16 -29.86
C LYS A 85 -14.22 -8.82 -29.58
N ASN A 86 -13.60 -9.38 -30.62
CA ASN A 86 -12.21 -9.83 -30.50
C ASN A 86 -11.27 -8.63 -30.32
N ILE A 87 -10.41 -8.68 -29.30
CA ILE A 87 -9.44 -7.64 -28.94
C ILE A 87 -8.04 -8.23 -29.05
N LYS A 88 -7.12 -7.57 -29.75
CA LYS A 88 -5.73 -8.05 -29.86
C LYS A 88 -4.89 -7.58 -28.69
N LYS A 89 -3.83 -8.32 -28.36
CA LYS A 89 -2.78 -7.85 -27.45
C LYS A 89 -2.29 -6.45 -27.89
N GLY A 90 -2.21 -5.52 -26.94
CA GLY A 90 -1.82 -4.13 -27.16
C GLY A 90 -2.95 -3.22 -27.68
N GLU A 91 -4.14 -3.75 -27.95
CA GLU A 91 -5.32 -2.93 -28.29
C GLU A 91 -5.94 -2.35 -27.01
N VAL A 92 -6.52 -1.16 -27.14
CA VAL A 92 -7.22 -0.49 -26.04
C VAL A 92 -8.59 -1.14 -25.83
N CYS A 93 -8.85 -1.65 -24.64
CA CYS A 93 -10.14 -2.22 -24.27
C CYS A 93 -11.17 -1.15 -23.91
N LEU A 94 -10.77 -0.24 -23.02
CA LEU A 94 -11.58 0.84 -22.49
C LEU A 94 -10.68 2.07 -22.34
N ALA A 95 -11.18 3.25 -22.72
CA ALA A 95 -10.49 4.50 -22.50
C ALA A 95 -11.47 5.58 -22.07
N MET A 96 -11.23 6.17 -20.90
CA MET A 96 -12.06 7.23 -20.32
C MET A 96 -11.26 8.53 -20.14
N PRO A 97 -11.78 9.69 -20.58
CA PRO A 97 -11.19 10.99 -20.26
C PRO A 97 -11.09 11.21 -18.74
N LEU A 98 -10.09 11.99 -18.33
CA LEU A 98 -10.05 12.53 -16.98
C LEU A 98 -10.98 13.75 -16.94
N ASP A 99 -12.18 13.55 -16.38
CA ASP A 99 -13.24 14.55 -16.36
C ASP A 99 -13.88 14.57 -14.96
N ASP A 100 -13.80 15.71 -14.31
CA ASP A 100 -14.26 15.89 -12.94
C ASP A 100 -15.76 15.62 -12.78
N ARG A 101 -16.58 15.67 -13.85
CA ARG A 101 -18.03 15.42 -13.78
C ARG A 101 -18.40 14.02 -13.26
N TYR A 102 -17.54 13.03 -13.44
CA TYR A 102 -17.77 11.65 -12.99
C TYR A 102 -16.56 11.00 -12.30
N MET A 103 -15.36 11.54 -12.48
CA MET A 103 -14.17 11.03 -11.81
C MET A 103 -14.14 11.46 -10.34
N LEU A 104 -13.80 10.54 -9.44
CA LEU A 104 -13.65 10.83 -8.02
C LEU A 104 -12.16 10.99 -7.69
N THR A 105 -11.79 12.15 -7.15
CA THR A 105 -10.42 12.48 -6.73
C THR A 105 -10.43 13.35 -5.48
N ALA A 106 -9.30 13.41 -4.79
CA ALA A 106 -9.10 14.29 -3.64
C ALA A 106 -9.38 15.77 -3.97
N ASP A 107 -8.95 16.24 -5.14
CA ASP A 107 -9.18 17.62 -5.59
C ASP A 107 -10.67 17.91 -5.82
N VAL A 108 -11.41 16.99 -6.46
CA VAL A 108 -12.86 17.15 -6.64
C VAL A 108 -13.59 17.18 -5.28
N ALA A 109 -13.15 16.39 -4.30
CA ALA A 109 -13.71 16.40 -2.96
C ALA A 109 -13.53 17.78 -2.29
N ARG A 110 -12.30 18.30 -2.29
CA ARG A 110 -11.94 19.56 -1.62
C ARG A 110 -12.45 20.81 -2.34
N ASP A 111 -12.20 20.88 -3.65
CA ASP A 111 -12.31 22.13 -4.41
C ASP A 111 -13.66 22.28 -5.11
N VAL A 112 -14.46 21.21 -5.18
CA VAL A 112 -15.75 21.21 -5.87
C VAL A 112 -16.90 20.83 -4.96
N VAL A 113 -16.87 19.63 -4.34
CA VAL A 113 -18.04 19.11 -3.62
C VAL A 113 -18.14 19.67 -2.21
N PHE A 114 -17.08 19.58 -1.42
CA PHE A 114 -17.05 20.07 -0.04
C PHE A 114 -16.28 21.38 0.12
N MET A 115 -16.24 22.18 -0.95
CA MET A 115 -15.58 23.48 -0.97
C MET A 115 -16.17 24.40 0.11
N GLY A 116 -15.31 24.92 0.98
CA GLY A 116 -15.71 25.77 2.10
C GLY A 116 -16.25 25.02 3.32
N VAL A 117 -16.37 23.70 3.26
CA VAL A 117 -16.65 22.82 4.40
C VAL A 117 -15.34 22.16 4.87
N LEU A 118 -14.57 21.59 3.94
CA LEU A 118 -13.23 21.09 4.23
C LEU A 118 -12.22 22.26 4.29
N PRO A 119 -11.29 22.26 5.27
CA PRO A 119 -10.18 23.21 5.31
C PRO A 119 -9.35 23.20 4.02
N GLU A 120 -8.75 24.35 3.71
CA GLU A 120 -7.75 24.45 2.65
C GLU A 120 -6.57 23.52 2.99
N LYS A 121 -6.29 22.55 2.11
CA LYS A 121 -5.32 21.45 2.32
C LYS A 121 -5.72 20.43 3.39
N PHE A 122 -7.00 20.18 3.58
CA PHE A 122 -7.42 19.03 4.39
C PHE A 122 -6.89 17.74 3.75
N GLU A 123 -5.98 17.09 4.46
CA GLU A 123 -5.53 15.72 4.24
C GLU A 123 -5.97 14.97 5.49
N GLY A 124 -7.04 14.17 5.34
CA GLY A 124 -7.51 13.31 6.42
C GLY A 124 -6.47 12.23 6.74
N TRP A 125 -6.66 11.51 7.85
CA TRP A 125 -5.77 10.42 8.25
C TRP A 125 -5.74 9.29 7.21
N THR A 126 -6.86 9.04 6.53
CA THR A 126 -6.95 8.08 5.42
C THR A 126 -6.52 8.65 4.06
N GLY A 127 -5.98 9.87 4.02
CA GLY A 127 -5.43 10.53 2.83
C GLY A 127 -6.44 10.68 1.68
N ASP A 128 -5.97 10.50 0.45
CA ASP A 128 -6.79 10.60 -0.76
C ASP A 128 -7.94 9.57 -0.79
N ALA A 129 -7.75 8.40 -0.18
CA ALA A 129 -8.79 7.36 -0.12
C ALA A 129 -10.00 7.83 0.69
N GLY A 130 -9.80 8.55 1.81
CA GLY A 130 -10.87 9.15 2.60
C GLY A 130 -11.65 10.23 1.85
N LEU A 131 -10.94 11.05 1.06
CA LEU A 131 -11.58 12.07 0.23
C LEU A 131 -12.41 11.46 -0.91
N ILE A 132 -11.90 10.39 -1.54
CA ILE A 132 -12.67 9.60 -2.51
C ILE A 132 -13.87 8.94 -1.82
N ALA A 133 -13.71 8.44 -0.59
CA ALA A 133 -14.80 7.86 0.19
C ALA A 133 -15.94 8.87 0.44
N LEU A 134 -15.62 10.13 0.78
CA LEU A 134 -16.64 11.18 0.90
C LEU A 134 -17.39 11.42 -0.41
N LEU A 135 -16.72 11.35 -1.55
CA LEU A 135 -17.37 11.46 -2.86
C LEU A 135 -18.27 10.26 -3.16
N ILE A 136 -17.85 9.04 -2.80
CA ILE A 136 -18.68 7.83 -2.92
C ILE A 136 -19.97 8.03 -2.10
N LEU A 137 -19.86 8.45 -0.85
CA LEU A 137 -21.02 8.74 0.02
C LEU A 137 -21.93 9.83 -0.55
N ASN A 138 -21.34 10.88 -1.12
CA ASN A 138 -22.12 11.93 -1.77
C ASN A 138 -22.88 11.38 -2.98
N GLU A 139 -22.25 10.54 -3.80
CA GLU A 139 -22.91 9.90 -4.95
C GLU A 139 -24.04 8.95 -4.51
N LEU A 140 -23.87 8.24 -3.40
CA LEU A 140 -24.95 7.50 -2.75
C LEU A 140 -26.12 8.40 -2.39
N ALA A 141 -25.89 9.49 -1.66
CA ALA A 141 -26.93 10.43 -1.27
C ALA A 141 -27.65 11.03 -2.50
N ARG A 142 -26.93 11.31 -3.58
CA ARG A 142 -27.50 11.81 -4.84
C ARG A 142 -28.45 10.83 -5.50
N THR A 143 -28.30 9.52 -5.30
CA THR A 143 -29.27 8.52 -5.81
C THR A 143 -30.66 8.68 -5.19
N ALA A 144 -30.71 9.20 -3.97
CA ALA A 144 -31.91 9.50 -3.18
C ALA A 144 -32.35 10.98 -3.28
N GLU A 145 -31.83 11.72 -4.27
CA GLU A 145 -32.07 13.16 -4.46
C GLU A 145 -31.62 14.03 -3.27
N GLN A 146 -30.71 13.49 -2.45
CA GLN A 146 -30.03 14.18 -1.36
C GLN A 146 -28.55 14.41 -1.73
N GLY A 147 -27.74 14.84 -0.77
CA GLY A 147 -26.33 15.14 -1.00
C GLY A 147 -26.10 16.47 -1.72
N ILE A 148 -24.83 16.75 -1.97
CA ILE A 148 -24.38 17.95 -2.67
C ILE A 148 -24.42 17.67 -4.17
N GLN A 149 -25.19 18.46 -4.91
CA GLN A 149 -25.40 18.32 -6.36
C GLN A 149 -24.23 18.90 -7.19
N LEU A 150 -23.01 18.54 -6.78
CA LEU A 150 -21.77 18.89 -7.45
C LEU A 150 -20.92 17.63 -7.63
N PRO A 151 -20.11 17.56 -8.71
CA PRO A 151 -20.06 18.49 -9.83
C PRO A 151 -21.37 18.49 -10.64
N ALA A 152 -21.65 19.62 -11.28
CA ALA A 152 -22.79 19.75 -12.18
C ALA A 152 -22.53 18.95 -13.46
N ARG A 153 -23.49 18.10 -13.84
CA ARG A 153 -23.42 17.23 -15.01
C ARG A 153 -24.81 17.01 -15.61
N GLY A 154 -24.85 16.60 -16.87
CA GLY A 154 -26.10 16.33 -17.59
C GLY A 154 -26.81 15.09 -17.06
N ASP A 155 -28.10 14.96 -17.38
CA ASP A 155 -28.97 13.88 -16.90
C ASP A 155 -28.45 12.49 -17.28
N GLU A 156 -27.84 12.34 -18.46
CA GLU A 156 -27.31 11.05 -18.93
C GLU A 156 -26.08 10.61 -18.12
N VAL A 157 -25.16 11.53 -17.81
CA VAL A 157 -24.02 11.24 -16.94
C VAL A 157 -24.48 11.01 -15.50
N GLN A 158 -25.50 11.74 -15.03
CA GLN A 158 -26.11 11.49 -13.71
C GLN A 158 -26.75 10.10 -13.64
N ALA A 159 -27.39 9.64 -14.72
CA ALA A 159 -27.95 8.30 -14.82
C ALA A 159 -26.85 7.22 -14.77
N LEU A 160 -25.72 7.43 -15.45
CA LEU A 160 -24.55 6.55 -15.36
C LEU A 160 -24.03 6.44 -13.92
N MET A 161 -23.86 7.57 -13.23
CA MET A 161 -23.37 7.59 -11.85
C MET A 161 -24.33 6.86 -10.91
N LYS A 162 -25.65 7.05 -11.08
CA LYS A 162 -26.65 6.32 -10.30
C LYS A 162 -26.59 4.81 -10.56
N ALA A 163 -26.46 4.39 -11.81
CA ALA A 163 -26.31 2.98 -12.16
C ALA A 163 -25.00 2.38 -11.63
N TRP A 164 -23.91 3.14 -11.64
CA TRP A 164 -22.62 2.74 -11.07
C TRP A 164 -22.70 2.56 -9.56
N VAL A 165 -23.32 3.49 -8.83
CA VAL A 165 -23.55 3.34 -7.37
C VAL A 165 -24.37 2.08 -7.08
N SER A 166 -25.41 1.81 -7.86
CA SER A 166 -26.19 0.57 -7.78
C SER A 166 -25.38 -0.71 -8.06
N ALA A 167 -24.25 -0.60 -8.77
CA ALA A 167 -23.35 -1.69 -9.09
C ALA A 167 -22.25 -1.94 -8.03
N LEU A 168 -22.03 -1.00 -7.11
CA LEU A 168 -21.04 -1.15 -6.05
C LEU A 168 -21.39 -2.29 -5.08
N PRO A 169 -20.38 -3.00 -4.54
CA PRO A 169 -20.58 -4.05 -3.55
C PRO A 169 -21.20 -3.49 -2.29
N SER A 170 -22.28 -4.11 -1.85
CA SER A 170 -22.95 -3.71 -0.63
C SER A 170 -22.06 -3.97 0.59
N PRO A 171 -22.31 -3.28 1.71
CA PRO A 171 -21.60 -3.57 2.95
C PRO A 171 -21.68 -5.06 3.33
N GLU A 172 -22.84 -5.70 3.15
CA GLU A 172 -23.02 -7.12 3.45
C GLU A 172 -22.22 -8.05 2.52
N GLU A 173 -22.08 -7.69 1.23
CA GLU A 173 -21.20 -8.40 0.31
C GLU A 173 -19.73 -8.26 0.74
N MET A 174 -19.32 -7.07 1.18
CA MET A 174 -17.93 -6.79 1.55
C MET A 174 -17.54 -7.31 2.95
N LYS A 175 -18.49 -7.48 3.88
CA LYS A 175 -18.22 -8.10 5.20
C LYS A 175 -17.56 -9.48 5.12
N GLN A 176 -17.76 -10.19 4.01
CA GLN A 176 -17.19 -11.52 3.79
C GLN A 176 -15.80 -11.49 3.15
N SER A 177 -15.38 -10.36 2.56
CA SER A 177 -14.17 -10.26 1.76
C SER A 177 -13.18 -9.23 2.30
N HIS A 178 -13.64 -8.02 2.63
CA HIS A 178 -12.77 -6.91 2.97
C HIS A 178 -12.50 -6.83 4.49
N PRO A 179 -11.23 -6.85 4.94
CA PRO A 179 -10.87 -6.85 6.35
C PRO A 179 -11.41 -5.68 7.17
N LEU A 180 -11.50 -4.49 6.57
CA LEU A 180 -12.10 -3.32 7.22
C LEU A 180 -13.56 -3.54 7.65
N LEU A 181 -14.26 -4.53 7.07
CA LEU A 181 -15.65 -4.84 7.40
C LEU A 181 -15.83 -6.21 8.06
N TRP A 182 -14.75 -6.91 8.37
CA TRP A 182 -14.82 -8.15 9.16
C TRP A 182 -15.34 -7.91 10.57
N SER A 183 -15.68 -9.00 11.26
CA SER A 183 -16.00 -8.96 12.68
C SER A 183 -14.79 -8.45 13.50
N GLU A 184 -15.03 -7.83 14.65
CA GLU A 184 -13.95 -7.39 15.54
C GLU A 184 -13.02 -8.54 15.94
N GLU A 185 -13.58 -9.74 16.14
CA GLU A 185 -12.81 -10.96 16.44
C GLU A 185 -11.85 -11.32 15.30
N ASP A 186 -12.31 -11.28 14.04
CA ASP A 186 -11.48 -11.57 12.87
C ASP A 186 -10.46 -10.45 12.59
N GLN A 187 -10.80 -9.19 12.91
CA GLN A 187 -9.90 -8.04 12.83
C GLN A 187 -8.76 -8.16 13.85
N GLU A 188 -9.05 -8.58 15.08
CA GLU A 188 -8.05 -8.87 16.10
C GLU A 188 -7.11 -9.99 15.64
N ILE A 189 -7.67 -11.05 15.04
CA ILE A 189 -6.85 -12.14 14.49
C ILE A 189 -5.94 -11.62 13.37
N LEU A 190 -6.45 -10.80 12.44
CA LEU A 190 -5.61 -10.21 11.38
C LEU A 190 -4.51 -9.32 11.95
N GLN A 191 -4.82 -8.49 12.96
CA GLN A 191 -3.88 -7.63 13.65
C GLN A 191 -2.70 -8.41 14.26
N LEU A 192 -2.95 -9.61 14.77
CA LEU A 192 -1.94 -10.51 15.31
C LEU A 192 -1.27 -11.38 14.24
N SER A 193 -1.87 -11.46 13.06
CA SER A 193 -1.45 -12.31 11.95
C SER A 193 -0.47 -11.69 10.95
N SER A 194 -0.32 -10.37 10.98
CA SER A 194 0.51 -9.64 10.03
C SER A 194 1.36 -8.59 10.74
N THR A 195 2.50 -8.28 10.16
CA THR A 195 3.34 -7.13 10.48
C THR A 195 2.73 -5.83 9.95
N ASN A 196 1.95 -5.91 8.86
CA ASN A 196 1.11 -4.82 8.40
C ASN A 196 -0.19 -4.78 9.23
N LYS A 197 -0.26 -3.83 10.15
CA LYS A 197 -1.27 -3.79 11.22
C LYS A 197 -2.57 -3.12 10.76
N ILE A 198 -3.64 -3.91 10.66
CA ILE A 198 -4.99 -3.39 10.32
C ILE A 198 -5.45 -2.28 11.27
N TYR A 199 -5.09 -2.33 12.56
CA TYR A 199 -5.53 -1.32 13.52
C TYR A 199 -5.03 0.09 13.18
N ARG A 200 -3.89 0.25 12.50
CA ARG A 200 -3.45 1.57 12.02
C ARG A 200 -4.50 2.20 11.09
N VAL A 201 -4.99 1.41 10.13
CA VAL A 201 -6.01 1.86 9.18
C VAL A 201 -7.36 2.10 9.85
N LEU A 202 -7.71 1.29 10.86
CA LEU A 202 -8.96 1.48 11.61
C LEU A 202 -8.93 2.74 12.47
N ASP A 203 -7.83 2.98 13.18
CA ASP A 203 -7.63 4.19 13.97
C ASP A 203 -7.68 5.45 13.07
N ASP A 204 -7.04 5.41 11.89
CA ASP A 204 -7.10 6.51 10.92
C ASP A 204 -8.54 6.79 10.45
N ILE A 205 -9.33 5.74 10.19
CA ILE A 205 -10.76 5.86 9.85
C ILE A 205 -11.54 6.47 11.01
N GLU A 206 -11.29 6.05 12.25
CA GLU A 206 -11.97 6.58 13.43
C GLU A 206 -11.67 8.05 13.67
N GLU A 207 -10.41 8.48 13.53
CA GLU A 207 -10.00 9.88 13.66
C GLU A 207 -10.64 10.77 12.55
N ASP A 208 -10.63 10.30 11.30
CA ASP A 208 -11.34 10.97 10.21
C ASP A 208 -12.84 11.09 10.51
N VAL A 209 -13.49 10.00 10.93
CA VAL A 209 -14.93 10.01 11.25
C VAL A 209 -15.23 10.94 12.42
N ALA A 210 -14.40 10.97 13.46
CA ALA A 210 -14.58 11.88 14.58
C ALA A 210 -14.58 13.35 14.11
N TRP A 211 -13.61 13.71 13.28
CA TRP A 211 -13.51 15.05 12.72
C TRP A 211 -14.69 15.39 11.78
N LEU A 212 -15.03 14.46 10.89
CA LEU A 212 -16.09 14.61 9.88
C LEU A 212 -17.48 14.66 10.50
N SER A 213 -17.73 13.89 11.55
CA SER A 213 -19.02 13.85 12.24
C SER A 213 -19.37 15.19 12.89
N GLU A 214 -18.37 15.93 13.37
CA GLU A 214 -18.57 17.24 14.00
C GLU A 214 -18.77 18.38 12.99
N ARG A 215 -18.28 18.23 11.75
CA ARG A 215 -18.12 19.34 10.80
C ARG A 215 -18.84 19.17 9.47
N VAL A 216 -19.03 17.92 9.05
CA VAL A 216 -19.58 17.57 7.73
C VAL A 216 -20.92 16.85 7.91
N PHE A 217 -20.96 15.75 8.67
CA PHE A 217 -22.15 14.87 8.71
C PHE A 217 -23.35 15.51 9.41
N THR A 218 -23.18 16.67 10.06
CA THR A 218 -24.28 17.44 10.66
C THR A 218 -25.17 18.18 9.64
N ASP A 219 -24.78 18.27 8.37
CA ASP A 219 -25.60 18.92 7.34
C ASP A 219 -26.83 18.07 6.99
N GLU A 220 -28.03 18.65 7.11
CA GLU A 220 -29.31 17.97 6.83
C GLU A 220 -29.44 17.44 5.40
N LYS A 221 -28.61 17.91 4.46
CA LYS A 221 -28.55 17.37 3.09
C LYS A 221 -27.82 16.04 3.00
N LEU A 222 -27.08 15.64 4.02
CA LEU A 222 -26.23 14.45 4.05
C LEU A 222 -26.93 13.35 4.87
N PRO A 223 -27.55 12.35 4.23
CA PRO A 223 -28.25 11.28 4.95
C PRO A 223 -27.29 10.35 5.69
N GLU A 224 -27.72 9.86 6.85
CA GLU A 224 -27.04 8.76 7.53
C GLU A 224 -27.24 7.41 6.80
N THR A 225 -28.36 7.20 6.11
CA THR A 225 -28.65 5.97 5.34
C THR A 225 -29.36 6.26 4.00
N VAL A 226 -29.15 5.40 3.02
CA VAL A 226 -29.83 5.44 1.71
C VAL A 226 -30.34 4.07 1.31
N VAL A 227 -31.39 3.99 0.49
CA VAL A 227 -31.92 2.73 -0.02
C VAL A 227 -31.49 2.52 -1.47
N ILE A 228 -30.71 1.47 -1.73
CA ILE A 228 -30.21 1.11 -3.05
C ILE A 228 -30.61 -0.34 -3.34
N ASN A 229 -31.23 -0.60 -4.49
CA ASN A 229 -31.69 -1.93 -4.89
C ASN A 229 -32.58 -2.64 -3.84
N GLY A 230 -33.30 -1.86 -3.03
CA GLY A 230 -34.17 -2.38 -1.95
C GLY A 230 -33.44 -2.71 -0.64
N GLU A 231 -32.14 -2.44 -0.55
CA GLU A 231 -31.29 -2.62 0.63
C GLU A 231 -30.99 -1.25 1.26
N GLU A 232 -31.15 -1.13 2.58
CA GLU A 232 -30.71 0.04 3.33
C GLU A 232 -29.20 -0.03 3.54
N ARG A 233 -28.48 1.02 3.13
CA ARG A 233 -27.02 1.12 3.20
C ARG A 233 -26.62 2.32 4.06
N PRO A 234 -25.58 2.18 4.91
CA PRO A 234 -25.04 3.31 5.65
C PRO A 234 -24.39 4.30 4.67
N CYS A 235 -24.54 5.59 4.96
CA CYS A 235 -24.06 6.68 4.13
C CYS A 235 -23.15 7.61 4.96
N PHE A 236 -23.58 8.82 5.34
CA PHE A 236 -22.76 9.72 6.15
C PHE A 236 -22.78 9.33 7.64
N SER A 237 -22.14 8.20 7.94
CA SER A 237 -21.97 7.61 9.27
C SER A 237 -20.62 6.92 9.40
N GLN A 238 -20.23 6.47 10.60
CA GLN A 238 -18.98 5.72 10.81
C GLN A 238 -18.90 4.47 9.91
N ASP A 239 -19.96 3.65 9.92
CA ASP A 239 -20.02 2.42 9.11
C ASP A 239 -20.02 2.73 7.61
N GLY A 240 -20.69 3.80 7.20
CA GLY A 240 -20.75 4.21 5.80
C GLY A 240 -19.40 4.72 5.31
N PHE A 241 -18.71 5.53 6.11
CA PHE A 241 -17.36 6.00 5.78
C PHE A 241 -16.36 4.85 5.72
N ARG A 242 -16.37 3.93 6.70
CA ARG A 242 -15.53 2.73 6.70
C ARG A 242 -15.74 1.86 5.46
N TRP A 243 -16.99 1.64 5.07
CA TRP A 243 -17.32 0.94 3.82
C TRP A 243 -16.87 1.70 2.57
N ALA A 244 -17.06 3.01 2.53
CA ALA A 244 -16.63 3.84 1.42
C ALA A 244 -15.11 3.90 1.28
N VAL A 245 -14.35 3.87 2.38
CA VAL A 245 -12.87 3.73 2.37
C VAL A 245 -12.47 2.37 1.79
N ALA A 246 -13.12 1.28 2.21
CA ALA A 246 -12.89 -0.04 1.63
C ALA A 246 -13.18 -0.08 0.12
N LEU A 247 -14.24 0.62 -0.34
CA LEU A 247 -14.51 0.79 -1.76
C LEU A 247 -13.43 1.60 -2.46
N ALA A 248 -13.00 2.73 -1.87
CA ALA A 248 -11.97 3.58 -2.44
C ALA A 248 -10.64 2.84 -2.60
N GLN A 249 -10.18 2.15 -1.55
CA GLN A 249 -8.94 1.36 -1.57
C GLN A 249 -8.99 0.23 -2.60
N SER A 250 -10.11 -0.49 -2.66
CA SER A 250 -10.22 -1.65 -3.55
C SER A 250 -10.39 -1.32 -5.03
N ARG A 251 -10.77 -0.08 -5.38
CA ARG A 251 -11.23 0.31 -6.73
C ARG A 251 -10.52 1.51 -7.34
N ALA A 252 -9.93 2.38 -6.53
CA ALA A 252 -9.18 3.52 -7.05
C ALA A 252 -7.86 3.07 -7.67
N VAL A 253 -7.41 3.81 -8.68
CA VAL A 253 -6.18 3.54 -9.42
C VAL A 253 -5.30 4.78 -9.45
N PHE A 254 -3.98 4.57 -9.35
CA PHE A 254 -3.02 5.66 -9.40
C PHE A 254 -2.63 5.95 -10.85
N VAL A 255 -3.13 7.06 -11.40
CA VAL A 255 -2.92 7.45 -12.81
C VAL A 255 -2.68 8.95 -12.91
N ASP A 256 -1.69 9.36 -13.72
CA ASP A 256 -1.29 10.77 -13.88
C ASP A 256 -0.97 11.43 -12.52
N SER A 257 -0.17 10.72 -11.71
CA SER A 257 0.33 11.15 -10.40
C SER A 257 -0.75 11.49 -9.35
N ALA A 258 -1.94 10.89 -9.46
CA ALA A 258 -3.02 11.05 -8.49
C ALA A 258 -3.80 9.74 -8.34
N LEU A 259 -4.34 9.50 -7.14
CA LEU A 259 -5.29 8.43 -6.89
C LEU A 259 -6.68 8.84 -7.42
N ARG A 260 -7.32 7.97 -8.20
CA ARG A 260 -8.58 8.27 -8.90
C ARG A 260 -9.49 7.06 -8.90
N LEU A 261 -10.77 7.28 -8.63
CA LEU A 261 -11.80 6.28 -8.94
C LEU A 261 -12.54 6.73 -10.19
N LEU A 262 -12.55 5.84 -11.19
CA LEU A 262 -13.20 6.05 -12.48
C LEU A 262 -14.37 5.07 -12.63
N PRO A 263 -15.62 5.54 -12.43
CA PRO A 263 -16.82 4.72 -12.60
C PRO A 263 -16.81 4.00 -13.95
N LEU A 264 -17.09 2.70 -13.97
CA LEU A 264 -16.97 1.75 -15.10
C LEU A 264 -15.59 1.10 -15.21
N MET A 265 -14.52 1.90 -15.17
CA MET A 265 -13.15 1.37 -15.29
C MET A 265 -12.78 0.51 -14.08
N ASP A 266 -13.32 0.84 -12.92
CA ASP A 266 -13.20 0.10 -11.66
C ASP A 266 -13.88 -1.29 -11.66
N MET A 267 -14.59 -1.64 -12.72
CA MET A 267 -15.19 -2.97 -12.89
C MET A 267 -14.20 -3.98 -13.52
N CYS A 268 -12.99 -3.54 -13.91
CA CYS A 268 -11.97 -4.44 -14.43
C CYS A 268 -11.35 -5.25 -13.29
N ASN A 269 -11.44 -6.58 -13.36
CA ASN A 269 -10.87 -7.44 -12.33
C ASN A 269 -9.36 -7.63 -12.52
N HIS A 270 -8.72 -8.10 -11.45
CA HIS A 270 -7.29 -8.34 -11.40
C HIS A 270 -6.87 -9.64 -12.09
N ASP A 271 -5.78 -9.56 -12.87
CA ASP A 271 -4.92 -10.70 -13.23
C ASP A 271 -3.46 -10.22 -13.17
N ASP A 272 -2.58 -11.03 -12.59
CA ASP A 272 -1.14 -10.74 -12.46
C ASP A 272 -0.42 -10.60 -13.82
N GLU A 273 -0.97 -11.21 -14.88
CA GLU A 273 -0.46 -11.07 -16.25
C GLU A 273 -1.10 -9.89 -17.01
N GLY A 274 -2.00 -9.15 -16.35
CA GLY A 274 -2.63 -7.94 -16.87
C GLY A 274 -1.64 -6.77 -16.95
N GLU A 275 -2.00 -5.76 -17.74
CA GLU A 275 -1.31 -4.46 -17.69
C GLU A 275 -2.00 -3.59 -16.63
N GLU A 276 -1.23 -2.77 -15.92
CA GLU A 276 -1.81 -1.74 -15.05
C GLU A 276 -2.62 -0.72 -15.87
N ILE A 277 -3.58 -0.06 -15.23
CA ILE A 277 -4.30 1.03 -15.86
C ILE A 277 -3.33 2.19 -16.08
N THR A 278 -3.18 2.61 -17.33
CA THR A 278 -2.18 3.61 -17.70
C THR A 278 -2.82 4.91 -18.15
N ARG A 279 -2.03 5.98 -18.09
CA ARG A 279 -2.38 7.26 -18.71
C ARG A 279 -2.37 7.13 -20.24
N GLY A 280 -3.41 7.64 -20.88
CA GLY A 280 -3.57 7.69 -22.33
C GLY A 280 -3.83 9.10 -22.85
N MET A 281 -3.48 9.31 -24.12
CA MET A 281 -3.90 10.48 -24.90
C MET A 281 -4.95 10.05 -25.92
N MET A 282 -6.11 10.70 -25.91
CA MET A 282 -7.34 10.21 -26.53
C MET A 282 -7.91 11.18 -27.56
N GLY A 283 -8.86 10.67 -28.35
CA GLY A 283 -9.58 11.43 -29.37
C GLY A 283 -8.82 11.54 -30.70
N PRO A 284 -9.44 12.14 -31.74
CA PRO A 284 -8.93 12.14 -33.11
C PRO A 284 -7.53 12.74 -33.26
N PHE A 285 -7.17 13.64 -32.35
CA PHE A 285 -5.89 14.35 -32.33
C PHE A 285 -5.00 14.00 -31.12
N LYS A 286 -5.40 13.03 -30.28
CA LYS A 286 -4.67 12.64 -29.05
C LYS A 286 -4.35 13.82 -28.13
N MET A 287 -5.32 14.71 -27.90
CA MET A 287 -5.16 15.90 -27.06
C MET A 287 -5.85 15.79 -25.70
N THR A 288 -6.81 14.86 -25.56
CA THR A 288 -7.53 14.64 -24.30
C THR A 288 -6.72 13.70 -23.43
N LYS A 289 -6.42 14.08 -22.19
CA LYS A 289 -5.82 13.17 -21.21
C LYS A 289 -6.90 12.20 -20.69
N GLY A 290 -6.53 10.95 -20.50
CA GLY A 290 -7.42 9.90 -20.01
C GLY A 290 -6.68 8.79 -19.29
N ALA A 291 -7.44 7.87 -18.74
CA ALA A 291 -6.97 6.55 -18.35
C ALA A 291 -7.41 5.52 -19.41
N GLN A 292 -6.63 4.45 -19.57
CA GLN A 292 -6.94 3.38 -20.51
C GLN A 292 -6.51 2.02 -19.99
N ILE A 293 -7.32 1.01 -20.30
CA ILE A 293 -7.00 -0.40 -20.13
C ILE A 293 -6.49 -0.93 -21.47
N ILE A 294 -5.26 -1.44 -21.47
CA ILE A 294 -4.63 -2.04 -22.65
C ILE A 294 -4.64 -3.56 -22.48
N ALA A 295 -5.04 -4.28 -23.52
CA ALA A 295 -5.08 -5.73 -23.50
C ALA A 295 -3.67 -6.34 -23.38
N ALA A 296 -3.36 -6.99 -22.25
CA ALA A 296 -2.09 -7.70 -22.05
C ALA A 296 -1.96 -8.96 -22.93
N GLN A 297 -3.11 -9.51 -23.34
CA GLN A 297 -3.26 -10.68 -24.20
C GLN A 297 -4.39 -10.46 -25.22
N SER A 298 -4.61 -11.43 -26.10
CA SER A 298 -5.74 -11.36 -27.05
C SER A 298 -6.98 -11.99 -26.43
N TYR A 299 -8.12 -11.33 -26.59
CA TYR A 299 -9.42 -11.77 -26.10
C TYR A 299 -10.37 -12.05 -27.26
N THR A 300 -11.22 -13.06 -27.10
CA THR A 300 -12.38 -13.30 -27.96
C THR A 300 -13.62 -12.62 -27.41
N ALA A 301 -14.59 -12.33 -28.27
CA ALA A 301 -15.87 -11.78 -27.82
C ALA A 301 -16.52 -12.71 -26.79
N GLY A 302 -16.88 -12.16 -25.63
CA GLY A 302 -17.42 -12.91 -24.48
C GLY A 302 -16.39 -13.25 -23.41
N ASP A 303 -15.09 -13.07 -23.66
CA ASP A 303 -14.07 -13.27 -22.63
C ASP A 303 -14.06 -12.11 -21.62
N GLU A 304 -13.82 -12.41 -20.35
CA GLU A 304 -13.50 -11.41 -19.34
C GLU A 304 -12.11 -10.83 -19.60
N ILE A 305 -12.00 -9.49 -19.55
CA ILE A 305 -10.73 -8.79 -19.60
C ILE A 305 -10.24 -8.46 -18.19
N PHE A 306 -8.92 -8.35 -18.04
CA PHE A 306 -8.28 -8.11 -16.76
C PHE A 306 -7.23 -7.01 -16.86
N CYS A 307 -6.95 -6.38 -15.73
CA CYS A 307 -5.81 -5.47 -15.54
C CYS A 307 -4.97 -5.96 -14.36
N SER A 308 -3.75 -5.43 -14.24
CA SER A 308 -2.98 -5.60 -13.00
C SER A 308 -3.37 -4.52 -12.00
N TYR A 309 -3.51 -4.90 -10.73
CA TYR A 309 -3.68 -3.96 -9.61
C TYR A 309 -2.32 -3.49 -9.05
N GLY A 310 -1.23 -3.86 -9.73
CA GLY A 310 0.14 -3.55 -9.37
C GLY A 310 0.79 -4.65 -8.54
N PRO A 311 2.13 -4.64 -8.45
CA PRO A 311 2.87 -5.59 -7.62
C PRO A 311 2.65 -5.26 -6.14
N LYS A 312 1.98 -6.16 -5.41
CA LYS A 312 1.64 -5.98 -3.98
C LYS A 312 2.00 -7.22 -3.18
N SER A 313 2.29 -7.04 -1.90
CA SER A 313 2.44 -8.16 -0.97
C SER A 313 1.08 -8.80 -0.69
N ALA A 314 1.07 -10.02 -0.13
CA ALA A 314 -0.18 -10.65 0.28
C ALA A 314 -0.95 -9.82 1.34
N ALA A 315 -0.24 -9.12 2.23
CA ALA A 315 -0.82 -8.24 3.22
C ALA A 315 -1.52 -7.04 2.55
N ASP A 316 -0.84 -6.38 1.61
CA ASP A 316 -1.39 -5.19 0.92
C ASP A 316 -2.60 -5.59 0.07
N TYR A 317 -2.52 -6.70 -0.66
CA TYR A 317 -3.66 -7.24 -1.41
C TYR A 317 -4.88 -7.49 -0.51
N LEU A 318 -4.65 -8.07 0.67
CA LEU A 318 -5.73 -8.34 1.62
C LEU A 318 -6.32 -7.05 2.18
N LEU A 319 -5.49 -6.11 2.63
CA LEU A 319 -5.91 -4.86 3.26
C LEU A 319 -6.57 -3.90 2.27
N GLU A 320 -6.05 -3.80 1.05
CA GLU A 320 -6.56 -2.87 0.03
C GLU A 320 -7.71 -3.45 -0.80
N HIS A 321 -7.69 -4.76 -1.13
CA HIS A 321 -8.64 -5.35 -2.08
C HIS A 321 -9.52 -6.46 -1.50
N GLY A 322 -9.24 -6.96 -0.29
CA GLY A 322 -10.03 -8.02 0.35
C GLY A 322 -9.82 -9.42 -0.23
N PHE A 323 -8.76 -9.65 -0.99
CA PHE A 323 -8.38 -10.99 -1.47
C PHE A 323 -6.88 -11.07 -1.73
N CYS A 324 -6.31 -12.27 -1.81
CA CYS A 324 -4.90 -12.48 -2.14
C CYS A 324 -4.76 -13.36 -3.38
N PRO A 325 -4.33 -12.82 -4.55
CA PRO A 325 -4.17 -13.63 -5.76
C PRO A 325 -3.10 -14.70 -5.57
N PRO A 326 -3.15 -15.84 -6.27
CA PRO A 326 -2.18 -16.93 -6.09
C PRO A 326 -0.72 -16.51 -6.23
N GLN A 327 -0.41 -15.52 -7.07
CA GLN A 327 0.96 -15.08 -7.33
C GLN A 327 1.60 -14.33 -6.15
N CYS A 328 0.83 -13.56 -5.38
CA CYS A 328 1.37 -12.81 -4.24
C CYS A 328 2.00 -13.74 -3.17
N TRP A 329 1.60 -15.02 -3.13
CA TRP A 329 2.15 -16.01 -2.21
C TRP A 329 3.49 -16.62 -2.65
N LYS A 330 3.96 -16.36 -3.88
CA LYS A 330 5.27 -16.84 -4.35
C LYS A 330 6.42 -16.11 -3.68
N THR A 331 6.19 -14.85 -3.33
CA THR A 331 7.14 -13.98 -2.64
C THR A 331 6.57 -13.69 -1.27
N ALA A 332 7.27 -14.16 -0.23
CA ALA A 332 6.95 -13.79 1.13
C ALA A 332 7.54 -12.40 1.41
N VAL A 333 6.74 -11.51 2.00
CA VAL A 333 7.12 -10.13 2.37
C VAL A 333 6.67 -9.91 3.80
N SER A 334 7.44 -9.18 4.60
CA SER A 334 7.07 -8.74 5.96
C SER A 334 7.68 -7.38 6.24
N GLU A 335 6.98 -6.52 6.99
CA GLU A 335 7.42 -5.17 7.32
C GLU A 335 8.23 -5.16 8.63
N LEU A 336 9.34 -4.43 8.65
CA LEU A 336 10.08 -4.07 9.86
C LEU A 336 10.20 -2.54 9.98
N THR A 337 9.86 -2.02 11.15
CA THR A 337 10.02 -0.58 11.45
C THR A 337 11.25 -0.36 12.32
N PHE A 338 12.04 0.66 11.97
CA PHE A 338 13.16 1.13 12.77
C PHE A 338 13.03 2.64 12.97
N ASP A 339 13.46 3.11 14.13
CA ASP A 339 13.42 4.53 14.49
C ASP A 339 14.76 5.03 15.03
N VAL A 340 14.97 6.34 14.92
CA VAL A 340 16.01 7.05 15.67
C VAL A 340 15.51 7.21 17.10
N ASP A 341 16.18 6.56 18.04
CA ASP A 341 15.83 6.59 19.46
C ASP A 341 15.86 8.03 20.01
N GLN A 342 14.73 8.50 20.54
CA GLN A 342 14.57 9.86 21.09
C GLN A 342 15.47 10.12 22.30
N ASP A 343 15.89 9.07 23.00
CA ASP A 343 16.83 9.16 24.13
C ASP A 343 18.30 9.09 23.67
N ASP A 344 18.57 8.97 22.36
CA ASP A 344 19.93 9.02 21.83
C ASP A 344 20.53 10.42 22.05
N ARG A 345 21.71 10.45 22.64
CA ARG A 345 22.48 11.69 22.83
C ARG A 345 22.70 12.47 21.52
N PHE A 346 22.72 11.78 20.38
CA PHE A 346 22.93 12.34 19.04
C PHE A 346 21.65 12.47 18.23
N TYR A 347 20.48 12.44 18.87
CA TYR A 347 19.18 12.48 18.20
C TYR A 347 19.05 13.68 17.25
N ASP A 348 19.33 14.90 17.72
CA ASP A 348 19.21 16.12 16.92
C ASP A 348 20.14 16.11 15.68
N ASP A 349 21.38 15.63 15.83
CA ASP A 349 22.33 15.54 14.71
C ASP A 349 21.86 14.52 13.66
N LYS A 350 21.24 13.41 14.08
CA LYS A 350 20.68 12.39 13.19
C LYS A 350 19.43 12.88 12.47
N LEU A 351 18.54 13.59 13.16
CA LEU A 351 17.37 14.22 12.53
C LEU A 351 17.79 15.22 11.46
N ASP A 352 18.76 16.07 11.79
CA ASP A 352 19.30 17.03 10.84
C ASP A 352 19.77 16.28 9.57
N ILE A 353 20.48 15.14 9.70
CA ILE A 353 20.89 14.31 8.55
C ILE A 353 19.73 13.85 7.68
N LEU A 354 18.67 13.34 8.29
CA LEU A 354 17.48 12.88 7.58
C LEU A 354 16.77 14.03 6.84
N GLU A 355 16.72 15.22 7.44
CA GLU A 355 16.17 16.43 6.82
C GLU A 355 17.05 16.91 5.65
N PHE A 356 18.38 16.82 5.78
CA PHE A 356 19.27 17.44 4.79
C PHE A 356 19.35 16.73 3.46
N GLU A 357 19.41 15.40 3.48
CA GLU A 357 19.48 14.60 2.25
C GLU A 357 18.21 14.73 1.39
N THR A 358 17.15 15.29 1.97
CA THR A 358 15.83 15.34 1.38
C THR A 358 15.28 16.76 1.22
N TYR A 359 16.10 17.80 1.41
CA TYR A 359 15.73 19.23 1.25
C TYR A 359 15.02 19.53 -0.08
N ASP A 360 15.31 18.78 -1.14
CA ASP A 360 14.72 18.98 -2.48
C ASP A 360 13.48 18.11 -2.77
N GLN A 361 13.12 17.13 -1.93
CA GLN A 361 12.02 16.18 -2.20
C GLN A 361 10.99 16.06 -1.06
N ALA A 362 11.40 15.72 0.17
CA ALA A 362 10.58 15.72 1.40
C ALA A 362 11.39 15.13 2.58
N PRO A 363 11.45 15.78 3.76
CA PRO A 363 12.12 15.27 4.96
C PRO A 363 11.88 13.78 5.21
N MET A 364 12.93 13.00 5.42
CA MET A 364 12.78 11.58 5.83
C MET A 364 12.35 11.52 7.30
N ASP A 365 11.27 10.81 7.60
CA ASP A 365 10.76 10.63 8.96
C ASP A 365 11.77 9.82 9.82
N PRO A 366 11.99 10.18 11.10
CA PRO A 366 12.84 9.42 12.00
C PRO A 366 12.39 7.98 12.27
N ALA A 367 11.17 7.59 11.93
CA ALA A 367 10.70 6.21 11.88
C ALA A 367 10.49 5.78 10.43
N GLN A 368 11.14 4.69 10.03
CA GLN A 368 11.06 4.15 8.67
C GLN A 368 10.67 2.68 8.71
N SER A 369 9.74 2.28 7.84
CA SER A 369 9.35 0.89 7.61
C SER A 369 10.02 0.34 6.35
N PHE A 370 10.48 -0.90 6.41
CA PHE A 370 11.14 -1.58 5.31
C PHE A 370 10.63 -3.00 5.14
N ASP A 371 10.48 -3.41 3.90
CA ASP A 371 10.08 -4.77 3.54
C ASP A 371 11.28 -5.72 3.55
N VAL A 372 11.13 -6.84 4.25
CA VAL A 372 12.01 -7.99 4.11
C VAL A 372 11.37 -9.05 3.25
N ILE A 373 12.15 -9.61 2.31
CA ILE A 373 11.61 -10.41 1.21
C ILE A 373 12.26 -11.80 1.16
N SER A 374 11.43 -12.82 0.98
CA SER A 374 11.84 -14.20 0.70
C SER A 374 11.17 -14.70 -0.58
N SER A 375 11.96 -14.73 -1.66
CA SER A 375 11.56 -15.21 -2.98
C SER A 375 12.54 -16.26 -3.52
N PRO A 376 12.11 -17.12 -4.47
CA PRO A 376 13.00 -18.07 -5.11
C PRO A 376 14.21 -17.36 -5.75
N GLY A 377 15.42 -17.75 -5.36
CA GLY A 377 16.67 -17.18 -5.89
C GLY A 377 17.21 -15.97 -5.13
N ARG A 378 16.51 -15.46 -4.10
CA ARG A 378 17.05 -14.49 -3.14
C ARG A 378 17.44 -15.20 -1.84
N ASP A 379 18.52 -14.74 -1.21
CA ASP A 379 19.11 -15.38 -0.03
C ASP A 379 18.69 -14.75 1.31
N GLY A 380 17.72 -13.83 1.27
CA GLY A 380 17.22 -13.09 2.42
C GLY A 380 18.01 -11.81 2.72
N GLU A 381 18.87 -11.35 1.81
CA GLU A 381 19.54 -10.05 1.92
C GLU A 381 18.51 -8.92 2.11
N PRO A 382 18.65 -8.09 3.17
CA PRO A 382 17.79 -6.92 3.36
C PRO A 382 18.04 -5.81 2.36
N ASP A 383 17.07 -4.90 2.22
CA ASP A 383 17.23 -3.71 1.38
C ASP A 383 18.46 -2.88 1.84
N PRO A 384 19.37 -2.49 0.93
CA PRO A 384 20.48 -1.60 1.24
C PRO A 384 20.06 -0.29 1.93
N ALA A 385 18.90 0.27 1.58
CA ALA A 385 18.35 1.48 2.21
C ALA A 385 17.98 1.22 3.69
N MET A 386 17.44 0.04 3.99
CA MET A 386 17.18 -0.38 5.38
C MET A 386 18.48 -0.44 6.17
N ILE A 387 19.51 -1.09 5.63
CA ILE A 387 20.82 -1.19 6.30
C ILE A 387 21.46 0.18 6.47
N GLN A 388 21.38 1.05 5.47
CA GLN A 388 21.87 2.43 5.53
C GLN A 388 21.19 3.23 6.65
N PHE A 389 19.86 3.14 6.75
CA PHE A 389 19.10 3.80 7.80
C PHE A 389 19.46 3.25 9.19
N VAL A 390 19.51 1.92 9.36
CA VAL A 390 19.84 1.29 10.65
C VAL A 390 21.28 1.59 11.08
N ARG A 391 22.23 1.76 10.13
CA ARG A 391 23.59 2.25 10.43
C ARG A 391 23.56 3.63 11.07
N LEU A 392 22.75 4.56 10.55
CA LEU A 392 22.56 5.88 11.15
C LEU A 392 21.92 5.76 12.54
N CYS A 393 20.86 4.96 12.70
CA CYS A 393 20.23 4.70 14.00
C CYS A 393 21.25 4.21 15.02
N LYS A 394 22.15 3.30 14.64
CA LYS A 394 23.17 2.71 15.53
C LYS A 394 24.51 3.45 15.53
N LEU A 395 24.61 4.59 14.85
CA LEU A 395 25.81 5.42 14.81
C LEU A 395 26.01 6.09 16.17
N GLY A 396 27.23 6.03 16.70
CA GLY A 396 27.56 6.62 17.99
C GLY A 396 28.91 6.15 18.51
N ALA A 397 29.21 6.49 19.77
CA ALA A 397 30.48 6.15 20.42
C ALA A 397 31.71 6.57 19.58
N THR A 398 32.52 5.62 19.12
CA THR A 398 33.74 5.86 18.34
C THR A 398 33.47 6.44 16.96
N ASP A 399 32.26 6.27 16.43
CA ASP A 399 31.90 6.69 15.06
C ASP A 399 31.13 8.02 15.05
N ALA A 400 30.86 8.61 16.21
CA ALA A 400 30.10 9.86 16.35
C ALA A 400 30.78 11.05 15.66
N PHE A 401 32.10 10.99 15.40
CA PHE A 401 32.80 12.03 14.65
C PHE A 401 32.25 12.22 13.22
N LEU A 402 31.54 11.23 12.66
CA LEU A 402 30.89 11.33 11.35
C LEU A 402 29.65 12.24 11.37
N LEU A 403 29.13 12.57 12.55
CA LEU A 403 28.01 13.50 12.73
C LEU A 403 28.47 14.97 12.76
N GLU A 404 29.78 15.21 12.79
CA GLU A 404 30.34 16.57 12.79
C GLU A 404 30.00 17.32 11.50
N SER A 405 29.81 18.64 11.62
CA SER A 405 29.40 19.53 10.52
C SER A 405 30.24 19.45 9.24
N ILE A 406 31.50 19.00 9.33
CA ILE A 406 32.39 18.83 8.16
C ILE A 406 31.92 17.69 7.24
N PHE A 407 31.30 16.64 7.79
CA PHE A 407 30.82 15.47 7.04
C PHE A 407 29.35 15.59 6.66
N ARG A 408 28.72 16.72 6.95
CA ARG A 408 27.27 16.88 6.93
C ARG A 408 26.61 16.53 5.59
N LYS A 409 27.32 16.74 4.48
CA LYS A 409 26.88 16.46 3.10
C LYS A 409 27.23 15.05 2.60
N GLU A 410 28.04 14.31 3.35
CA GLU A 410 28.63 13.04 2.94
C GLU A 410 28.21 11.90 3.87
N VAL A 411 27.80 12.21 5.10
CA VAL A 411 27.52 11.25 6.17
C VAL A 411 26.48 10.23 5.77
N TRP A 412 25.41 10.64 5.07
CA TRP A 412 24.42 9.69 4.56
C TRP A 412 25.04 8.74 3.52
N GLY A 413 25.83 9.29 2.59
CA GLY A 413 26.62 8.50 1.65
C GLY A 413 27.56 7.51 2.34
N PHE A 414 28.16 7.88 3.48
CA PHE A 414 28.98 6.97 4.27
C PHE A 414 28.19 5.81 4.86
N MET A 415 26.92 6.01 5.22
CA MET A 415 26.05 4.95 5.74
C MET A 415 25.70 3.91 4.66
N SER A 416 25.89 4.19 3.37
CA SER A 416 25.66 3.21 2.30
C SER A 416 26.63 2.02 2.36
N MET A 417 27.77 2.20 3.03
CA MET A 417 28.81 1.18 3.24
C MET A 417 29.08 0.93 4.73
N PRO A 418 29.71 -0.20 5.10
CA PRO A 418 30.04 -0.49 6.50
C PRO A 418 30.84 0.64 7.16
N VAL A 419 30.41 1.07 8.34
CA VAL A 419 31.05 2.20 9.05
C VAL A 419 32.24 1.72 9.88
N SER A 420 31.95 0.87 10.86
CA SER A 420 32.92 0.22 11.74
C SER A 420 32.40 -1.16 12.13
N GLU A 421 33.28 -2.07 12.56
CA GLU A 421 32.87 -3.41 13.02
C GLU A 421 31.88 -3.32 14.20
N GLY A 422 32.09 -2.36 15.10
CA GLY A 422 31.20 -2.12 16.23
C GLY A 422 29.82 -1.59 15.84
N ASN A 423 29.75 -0.74 14.81
CA ASN A 423 28.47 -0.27 14.26
C ASN A 423 27.75 -1.40 13.50
N GLU A 424 28.45 -2.13 12.62
CA GLU A 424 27.84 -3.26 11.88
C GLU A 424 27.33 -4.35 12.81
N LEU A 425 28.06 -4.68 13.88
CA LEU A 425 27.58 -5.64 14.88
C LEU A 425 26.26 -5.19 15.52
N LYS A 426 26.13 -3.90 15.84
CA LYS A 426 24.87 -3.34 16.37
C LYS A 426 23.75 -3.37 15.34
N VAL A 427 24.04 -3.08 14.07
CA VAL A 427 23.07 -3.15 12.96
C VAL A 427 22.56 -4.59 12.80
N VAL A 428 23.46 -5.55 12.66
CA VAL A 428 23.11 -6.97 12.49
C VAL A 428 22.30 -7.50 13.67
N ASN A 429 22.68 -7.15 14.91
CA ASN A 429 21.91 -7.53 16.10
C ASN A 429 20.53 -6.88 16.10
N ALA A 430 20.43 -5.58 15.80
CA ALA A 430 19.15 -4.86 15.82
C ALA A 430 18.15 -5.45 14.82
N VAL A 431 18.58 -5.71 13.58
CA VAL A 431 17.69 -6.32 12.58
C VAL A 431 17.36 -7.77 12.95
N SER A 432 18.32 -8.53 13.48
CA SER A 432 18.07 -9.92 13.92
C SER A 432 17.06 -9.97 15.07
N GLU A 433 17.19 -9.07 16.04
CA GLU A 433 16.27 -8.94 17.19
C GLU A 433 14.88 -8.51 16.71
N ALA A 434 14.78 -7.56 15.78
CA ALA A 434 13.52 -7.15 15.17
C ALA A 434 12.84 -8.31 14.44
N CYS A 435 13.58 -9.09 13.63
CA CYS A 435 13.04 -10.29 12.99
C CYS A 435 12.55 -11.32 14.00
N GLN A 436 13.34 -11.58 15.05
CA GLN A 436 13.00 -12.57 16.07
C GLN A 436 11.77 -12.15 16.87
N GLN A 437 11.69 -10.88 17.27
CA GLN A 437 10.53 -10.32 17.96
C GLN A 437 9.27 -10.42 17.12
N ALA A 438 9.33 -10.01 15.84
CA ALA A 438 8.19 -10.12 14.93
C ALA A 438 7.73 -11.57 14.75
N ILE A 439 8.66 -12.53 14.62
CA ILE A 439 8.32 -13.97 14.57
C ILE A 439 7.62 -14.42 15.86
N ASP A 440 8.10 -13.99 17.02
CA ASP A 440 7.56 -14.40 18.30
C ASP A 440 6.20 -13.75 18.59
N ASP A 441 5.94 -12.55 18.06
CA ASP A 441 4.63 -11.91 18.09
C ASP A 441 3.63 -12.65 17.18
N LEU A 442 4.03 -13.01 15.95
CA LEU A 442 3.18 -13.80 15.04
C LEU A 442 2.79 -15.18 15.63
N LYS A 443 3.67 -15.79 16.44
CA LYS A 443 3.38 -17.06 17.14
C LYS A 443 2.38 -16.92 18.29
N GLN A 444 2.20 -15.71 18.83
CA GLN A 444 1.25 -15.46 19.91
C GLN A 444 -0.20 -15.34 19.40
N CYS A 445 -0.39 -15.24 18.08
CA CYS A 445 -1.72 -15.20 17.48
C CYS A 445 -2.54 -16.45 17.86
N PRO A 446 -3.78 -16.31 18.34
CA PRO A 446 -4.64 -17.44 18.68
C PRO A 446 -4.97 -18.30 17.45
N GLU A 447 -5.29 -19.58 17.69
CA GLU A 447 -5.86 -20.44 16.66
C GLU A 447 -7.30 -20.00 16.32
N GLY A 448 -7.66 -20.08 15.03
CA GLY A 448 -8.98 -19.68 14.53
C GLY A 448 -8.90 -18.54 13.51
N GLY A 449 -10.07 -17.97 13.20
CA GLY A 449 -10.23 -16.86 12.25
C GLY A 449 -10.15 -17.27 10.78
N PRO A 450 -10.08 -16.28 9.87
CA PRO A 450 -10.04 -16.51 8.44
C PRO A 450 -8.78 -17.27 8.01
N GLU A 451 -8.92 -18.23 7.09
CA GLU A 451 -7.81 -19.05 6.60
C GLU A 451 -6.66 -18.19 6.03
N VAL A 452 -7.00 -17.07 5.39
CA VAL A 452 -6.04 -16.13 4.83
C VAL A 452 -5.09 -15.56 5.89
N CYS A 453 -5.56 -15.34 7.13
CA CYS A 453 -4.75 -14.86 8.24
C CYS A 453 -3.69 -15.88 8.66
N THR A 454 -4.00 -17.18 8.56
CA THR A 454 -3.02 -18.24 8.84
C THR A 454 -1.96 -18.30 7.75
N ARG A 455 -2.38 -18.26 6.48
CA ARG A 455 -1.45 -18.23 5.34
C ARG A 455 -0.55 -17.01 5.36
N LEU A 456 -1.07 -15.86 5.77
CA LEU A 456 -0.31 -14.63 5.92
C LEU A 456 0.79 -14.78 6.98
N ARG A 457 0.46 -15.28 8.18
CA ARG A 457 1.46 -15.58 9.23
C ARG A 457 2.58 -16.47 8.72
N GLU A 458 2.25 -17.55 8.02
CA GLU A 458 3.23 -18.49 7.47
C GLU A 458 4.15 -17.83 6.43
N SER A 459 3.57 -17.00 5.56
CA SER A 459 4.30 -16.22 4.56
C SER A 459 5.25 -15.22 5.21
N GLU A 460 4.77 -14.38 6.12
CA GLU A 460 5.60 -13.36 6.78
C GLU A 460 6.69 -13.97 7.66
N THR A 461 6.35 -15.03 8.41
CA THR A 461 7.33 -15.79 9.21
C THR A 461 8.46 -16.33 8.33
N LYS A 462 8.14 -16.76 7.09
CA LYS A 462 9.13 -17.23 6.12
C LYS A 462 10.04 -16.10 5.63
N ALA A 463 9.52 -14.89 5.43
CA ALA A 463 10.34 -13.73 5.10
C ALA A 463 11.32 -13.41 6.23
N LEU A 464 10.79 -13.20 7.44
CA LEU A 464 11.56 -12.87 8.64
C LEU A 464 12.63 -13.92 8.96
N SER A 465 12.27 -15.21 8.90
CA SER A 465 13.22 -16.30 9.19
C SER A 465 14.36 -16.36 8.17
N ARG A 466 14.12 -15.95 6.92
CA ARG A 466 15.15 -15.97 5.88
C ARG A 466 16.12 -14.81 6.03
N THR A 467 15.61 -13.63 6.34
CA THR A 467 16.41 -12.46 6.69
C THR A 467 17.24 -12.71 7.95
N LEU A 468 16.65 -13.31 8.97
CA LEU A 468 17.36 -13.68 10.20
C LEU A 468 18.54 -14.62 9.90
N ALA A 469 18.33 -15.64 9.06
CA ALA A 469 19.39 -16.55 8.66
C ALA A 469 20.49 -15.88 7.81
N TYR A 470 20.14 -14.86 7.01
CA TYR A 470 21.12 -14.03 6.30
C TYR A 470 21.98 -13.25 7.29
N LEU A 471 21.35 -12.55 8.23
CA LEU A 471 22.03 -11.72 9.23
C LEU A 471 22.93 -12.52 10.17
N GLN A 472 22.55 -13.76 10.50
CA GLN A 472 23.40 -14.67 11.25
C GLN A 472 24.72 -14.99 10.52
N ARG A 473 24.68 -15.16 9.18
CA ARG A 473 25.91 -15.35 8.38
C ARG A 473 26.73 -14.06 8.31
N GLU A 474 26.07 -12.93 8.12
CA GLU A 474 26.73 -11.61 8.11
C GLU A 474 27.45 -11.32 9.43
N LYS A 475 26.88 -11.76 10.55
CA LYS A 475 27.51 -11.64 11.88
C LYS A 475 28.83 -12.40 11.99
N GLU A 476 28.93 -13.55 11.33
CA GLU A 476 30.14 -14.38 11.32
C GLU A 476 31.22 -13.85 10.36
N ALA A 477 30.84 -12.98 9.42
CA ALA A 477 31.71 -12.43 8.38
C ALA A 477 32.06 -10.94 8.59
N LEU A 478 31.84 -10.39 9.79
CA LEU A 478 32.11 -8.98 10.09
C LEU A 478 33.59 -8.61 9.88
N ASP A 479 34.52 -9.51 10.17
CA ASP A 479 35.96 -9.31 9.99
C ASP A 479 36.40 -9.27 8.51
N LEU A 480 35.54 -9.72 7.59
CA LEU A 480 35.80 -9.72 6.15
C LEU A 480 35.34 -8.43 5.46
N LYS A 481 34.63 -7.55 6.17
CA LYS A 481 34.10 -6.30 5.61
C LYS A 481 35.16 -5.21 5.60
N GLU A 482 35.10 -4.37 4.58
CA GLU A 482 35.94 -3.17 4.50
C GLU A 482 35.21 -1.97 5.13
N TYR A 483 35.84 -1.35 6.13
CA TYR A 483 35.25 -0.28 6.94
C TYR A 483 35.70 1.12 6.54
N TYR A 484 35.05 2.15 7.08
CA TYR A 484 35.30 3.55 6.72
C TYR A 484 36.79 3.94 6.81
N GLN A 485 37.47 3.55 7.89
CA GLN A 485 38.89 3.89 8.06
C GLN A 485 39.77 3.20 7.02
N GLU A 486 39.48 1.95 6.65
CA GLU A 486 40.24 1.21 5.64
C GLU A 486 40.07 1.82 4.25
N ARG A 487 38.83 2.16 3.88
CA ARG A 487 38.53 2.84 2.61
C ARG A 487 39.28 4.16 2.51
N ARG A 488 39.25 4.97 3.57
CA ARG A 488 39.94 6.26 3.64
C ARG A 488 41.46 6.13 3.52
N LEU A 489 42.04 5.04 4.02
CA LEU A 489 43.48 4.77 3.88
C LEU A 489 43.86 4.32 2.47
N LYS A 490 42.99 3.64 1.73
CA LYS A 490 43.25 3.26 0.33
C LYS A 490 43.31 4.48 -0.59
N ASP A 491 42.50 5.50 -0.30
CA ASP A 491 42.51 6.77 -1.04
C ASP A 491 43.80 7.60 -0.84
N LEU A 492 44.70 7.18 0.06
CA LEU A 492 45.99 7.85 0.26
C LEU A 492 46.97 7.69 -0.91
N GLY A 493 46.71 6.78 -1.85
CA GLY A 493 47.54 6.64 -3.05
C GLY A 493 49.01 6.35 -2.75
N LEU A 494 49.30 5.57 -1.70
CA LEU A 494 50.68 5.28 -1.26
C LEU A 494 51.53 4.57 -2.33
N ASP A 495 50.89 3.94 -3.33
CA ASP A 495 51.51 3.30 -4.49
C ASP A 495 51.48 4.18 -5.75
N SER A 496 51.13 5.47 -5.65
CA SER A 496 51.21 6.40 -6.79
C SER A 496 52.68 6.56 -7.21
N GLU A 497 52.94 6.41 -8.51
CA GLU A 497 54.27 6.68 -9.05
C GLU A 497 54.56 8.18 -8.87
N TRP A 498 55.60 8.49 -8.09
CA TRP A 498 56.07 9.86 -7.94
C TRP A 498 56.43 10.44 -9.32
N ALA A 499 55.71 11.46 -9.77
CA ALA A 499 56.05 12.25 -10.94
C ALA A 499 56.59 13.63 -10.51
N PRO A 500 57.67 14.15 -11.13
CA PRO A 500 58.17 15.50 -10.86
C PRO A 500 57.12 16.62 -11.08
N GLU A 501 56.02 16.31 -11.76
CA GLU A 501 54.91 17.20 -12.05
C GLU A 501 53.99 17.40 -10.82
N ASP A 502 53.94 16.44 -9.89
CA ASP A 502 53.12 16.50 -8.68
C ASP A 502 53.66 17.51 -7.65
N ASP A 503 54.97 17.73 -7.62
CA ASP A 503 55.63 18.77 -6.81
C ASP A 503 55.42 20.20 -7.37
N MET A 504 54.90 20.33 -8.59
CA MET A 504 54.74 21.61 -9.30
C MET A 504 53.28 21.99 -9.59
N SER A 505 52.30 21.32 -8.97
CA SER A 505 50.91 21.76 -9.07
C SER A 505 50.68 23.02 -8.22
N ALA A 506 50.42 24.14 -8.89
CA ALA A 506 50.23 25.45 -8.27
C ALA A 506 48.88 25.64 -7.56
N ASP A 507 48.04 24.60 -7.47
CA ASP A 507 46.64 24.68 -7.02
C ASP A 507 46.34 23.86 -5.76
N LEU A 508 47.33 23.63 -4.89
CA LEU A 508 47.08 23.08 -3.55
C LEU A 508 46.64 24.20 -2.58
N GLY A 509 45.33 24.33 -2.44
CA GLY A 509 44.67 25.14 -1.41
C GLY A 509 44.99 24.65 0.00
N TYR A 510 45.60 25.55 0.78
CA TYR A 510 45.74 25.59 2.24
C TYR A 510 45.99 24.27 3.01
N GLY A 511 47.28 24.00 3.23
CA GLY A 511 47.79 23.65 4.57
C GLY A 511 47.95 22.16 4.88
N GLN A 512 48.99 21.52 4.31
CA GLN A 512 49.97 20.72 5.06
C GLN A 512 50.97 20.08 4.09
N THR A 513 52.15 20.67 3.97
CA THR A 513 53.36 19.96 3.52
C THR A 513 54.01 19.39 4.78
N ARG A 514 53.86 18.08 5.02
CA ARG A 514 54.71 17.38 6.00
C ARG A 514 55.73 16.55 5.24
N THR A 515 56.93 17.09 5.12
CA THR A 515 58.11 16.36 4.65
C THR A 515 58.53 15.35 5.72
N PRO A 516 58.64 14.04 5.40
CA PRO A 516 59.18 13.06 6.34
C PRO A 516 60.69 13.27 6.54
N GLY A 517 61.12 13.58 7.76
CA GLY A 517 62.54 13.55 8.16
C GLY A 517 63.27 14.89 8.27
N GLY A 518 62.60 16.04 8.12
CA GLY A 518 63.21 17.36 8.37
C GLY A 518 63.18 17.72 9.85
N ALA A 519 64.29 17.49 10.54
CA ALA A 519 64.52 18.06 11.87
C ALA A 519 64.87 19.54 11.71
N ASP A 520 63.89 20.44 11.84
CA ASP A 520 64.16 21.86 12.08
C ASP A 520 63.35 22.31 13.29
N TYR A 521 64.07 22.43 14.41
CA TYR A 521 63.72 23.32 15.51
C TYR A 521 63.81 24.76 15.00
N ASP A 522 62.92 25.66 15.46
CA ASP A 522 63.37 26.98 15.90
C ASP A 522 62.30 27.70 16.77
N TRP A 523 62.78 28.03 17.98
CA TRP A 523 62.43 28.99 19.05
C TRP A 523 61.07 29.67 19.12
#